data_AF-A0A6N7M3X4-F1
#
_entry.id   AF-A0A6N7M3X4-F1
#
_cell.length_a   1.000
_cell.length_b   1.000
_cell.length_c   1.000
_cell.angle_alpha   90.00
_cell.angle_beta   90.00
_cell.angle_gamma   90.00
#
_symmetry.space_group_name_H-M   'P 1'
#
loop_
_entity.id
_entity.type
_entity.pdbx_description
1 polymer ?
#
loop_
_entity_poly.entity_id
_entity_poly.type
_entity_poly.pdbx_seq_one_letter_code
_entity_poly.pdbx_strand_id
1 'polypeptide(L)' 'MSNFVCPNCGSDEFITQPNRYDCLKFTNGQFQVKKSEFTNEKERVFCRECGAEIGEKASAQNKKVVLRVT' A
#
# COMPACT_ATOMS: atom_id res chain seq x y z
N MET A 1 -21.54 -13.97 -1.03
CA MET A 1 -20.52 -12.92 -0.85
C MET A 1 -19.44 -13.18 -1.87
N SER A 2 -19.16 -12.26 -2.79
CA SER A 2 -18.02 -12.39 -3.70
C SER A 2 -16.74 -12.00 -2.94
N ASN A 3 -15.94 -13.00 -2.56
CA ASN A 3 -14.58 -12.77 -2.08
C ASN A 3 -13.71 -12.47 -3.30
N PHE A 4 -13.18 -11.25 -3.38
CA PHE A 4 -12.22 -10.91 -4.42
C PHE A 4 -10.90 -11.58 -4.06
N VAL A 5 -10.44 -12.45 -4.94
CA VAL A 5 -9.16 -13.17 -4.78
C VAL A 5 -8.22 -12.75 -5.89
N CYS A 6 -6.92 -12.82 -5.60
CA CYS A 6 -5.89 -12.53 -6.57
C CYS A 6 -6.02 -13.49 -7.76
N PRO A 7 -6.17 -13.00 -9.00
CA PRO A 7 -6.31 -13.88 -10.17
C PRO A 7 -5.05 -14.71 -10.46
N ASN A 8 -3.91 -14.30 -9.90
CA ASN A 8 -2.63 -14.98 -10.11
C ASN A 8 -2.38 -16.13 -9.12
N CYS A 9 -2.84 -16.01 -7.88
CA CYS A 9 -2.50 -16.99 -6.82
C CYS A 9 -3.67 -17.40 -5.91
N GLY A 10 -4.86 -16.81 -6.06
CA GLY A 10 -6.03 -17.13 -5.23
C GLY A 10 -6.03 -16.51 -3.83
N SER A 11 -4.97 -15.80 -3.43
CA SER A 11 -4.91 -15.08 -2.14
C SER A 11 -6.00 -14.02 -2.03
N ASP A 12 -6.57 -13.87 -0.84
CA ASP A 12 -7.51 -12.80 -0.48
C ASP A 12 -6.85 -11.64 0.29
N GLU A 13 -5.56 -11.76 0.61
CA GLU A 13 -4.76 -10.69 1.20
C GLU A 13 -4.08 -9.79 0.15
N PHE A 14 -4.18 -8.48 0.40
CA PHE A 14 -3.62 -7.42 -0.44
C PHE A 14 -2.97 -6.34 0.42
N ILE A 15 -1.96 -5.67 -0.14
CA ILE A 15 -1.23 -4.57 0.48
C ILE A 15 -1.18 -3.37 -0.45
N THR A 16 -1.14 -2.17 0.13
CA THR A 16 -0.86 -0.95 -0.63
C THR A 16 0.64 -0.74 -0.75
N GLN A 17 1.05 0.02 -1.78
CA GLN A 17 2.40 0.56 -1.83
C GLN A 17 2.67 1.38 -0.55
N PRO A 18 3.86 1.26 0.06
CA PRO A 18 4.26 2.17 1.13
C PRO A 18 4.20 3.61 0.62
N ASN A 19 3.43 4.45 1.31
CA ASN A 19 3.22 5.85 0.94
C ASN A 19 3.79 6.81 2.00
N ARG A 20 4.66 6.32 2.89
CA ARG A 20 5.23 7.10 3.98
C ARG A 20 6.70 6.76 4.15
N TYR A 21 7.52 7.78 4.35
CA TYR A 21 8.93 7.63 4.71
C TYR A 21 9.28 8.49 5.92
N ASP A 22 10.34 8.09 6.62
CA ASP A 22 10.89 8.83 7.74
C ASP A 22 12.09 9.67 7.29
N CYS A 23 12.06 10.96 7.59
CA CYS A 23 13.23 11.83 7.45
C CYS A 23 14.11 11.64 8.67
N LEU A 24 15.29 11.06 8.46
CA LEU A 24 16.25 10.78 9.52
C LEU A 24 17.31 11.89 9.61
N LYS A 25 17.73 12.22 10.83
CA LYS A 25 18.94 13.00 11.09
C LYS A 25 19.92 12.14 11.86
N PHE A 26 21.17 12.10 11.42
CA PHE A 26 22.24 11.43 12.15
C PHE A 26 22.82 12.38 13.20
N THR A 27 22.72 12.02 14.48
CA THR A 27 23.24 12.82 15.61
C THR A 27 23.75 11.88 16.70
N ASN A 28 24.92 12.19 17.28
CA ASN A 28 25.54 11.40 18.35
C ASN A 28 25.73 9.91 17.98
N GLY A 29 26.10 9.62 16.73
CA GLY A 29 26.37 8.25 16.27
C GLY A 29 25.12 7.40 15.99
N GLN A 30 23.91 7.98 16.06
CA GLN A 30 22.65 7.28 15.79
C GLN A 30 21.73 8.07 14.85
N PHE A 31 20.91 7.35 14.08
CA PHE A 31 19.80 7.95 13.34
C PHE A 31 18.64 8.28 14.28
N GLN A 32 18.11 9.49 14.17
CA GLN A 32 16.91 9.93 14.86
C GLN A 32 15.85 10.35 13.84
N VAL A 33 14.62 9.86 14.00
CA VAL A 33 13.48 10.27 13.18
C VAL A 33 13.16 11.74 13.49
N LYS A 34 13.21 12.61 12.49
CA LYS A 34 12.85 14.02 12.62
C LYS A 34 11.38 14.28 12.34
N LYS A 35 10.89 13.67 11.28
CA LYS A 35 9.50 13.73 10.85
C LYS A 35 9.25 12.54 9.93
N SER A 36 7.98 12.26 9.69
CA SER A 36 7.57 11.37 8.61
C SER A 36 6.72 12.15 7.62
N GLU A 37 6.84 11.80 6.35
CA GLU A 37 6.12 12.46 5.28
C GLU A 37 5.39 11.41 4.44
N PHE A 38 4.16 11.72 4.05
CA PHE A 38 3.46 10.93 3.06
C PHE A 38 3.95 11.31 1.67
N THR A 39 4.11 10.32 0.80
CA THR A 39 4.40 10.52 -0.62
C THR A 39 3.12 10.91 -1.35
N ASN A 40 3.22 11.81 -2.33
CA ASN A 40 2.11 12.16 -3.22
C ASN A 40 1.87 11.11 -4.33
N GLU A 41 2.41 9.92 -4.19
CA GLU A 41 2.26 8.84 -5.17
C GLU A 41 0.84 8.27 -5.12
N LYS A 42 0.32 7.86 -6.29
CA LYS A 42 -0.99 7.21 -6.36
C LYS A 42 -0.97 5.89 -5.59
N GLU A 43 -2.04 5.60 -4.87
CA GLU A 43 -2.20 4.35 -4.14
C GLU A 43 -2.26 3.18 -5.13
N ARG A 44 -1.25 2.29 -5.06
CA ARG A 44 -1.20 1.05 -5.83
C ARG A 44 -1.42 -0.12 -4.90
N VAL A 45 -2.17 -1.12 -5.36
CA VAL A 45 -2.51 -2.32 -4.59
C VAL A 45 -1.80 -3.52 -5.19
N PHE A 46 -1.23 -4.35 -4.33
CA PHE A 46 -0.52 -5.57 -4.70
C PHE A 46 -1.10 -6.75 -3.92
N CYS A 47 -1.09 -7.94 -4.52
CA CYS A 47 -1.34 -9.16 -3.78
C CYS A 47 -0.22 -9.39 -2.77
N ARG A 48 -0.57 -9.71 -1.52
CA ARG A 48 0.40 -9.95 -0.46
C ARG A 48 1.31 -11.15 -0.76
N GLU A 49 0.73 -12.22 -1.27
CA GLU A 49 1.42 -13.50 -1.47
C GLU A 49 2.30 -13.52 -2.72
N CYS A 50 1.76 -13.10 -3.87
CA CYS A 50 2.48 -13.22 -5.14
C CYS A 50 3.06 -11.90 -5.68
N GLY A 51 2.81 -10.78 -5.01
CA GLY A 51 3.29 -9.46 -5.43
C GLY A 51 2.66 -8.91 -6.71
N ALA A 52 1.67 -9.61 -7.29
CA ALA A 52 0.99 -9.15 -8.50
C ALA A 52 0.26 -7.83 -8.25
N GLU A 53 0.49 -6.84 -9.13
CA GLU A 53 -0.21 -5.56 -9.09
C GLU A 53 -1.67 -5.73 -9.48
N ILE A 54 -2.57 -5.27 -8.60
CA ILE A 54 -4.01 -5.25 -8.84
C ILE A 54 -4.34 -3.86 -9.38
N GLY A 55 -4.37 -3.74 -10.72
CA GLY A 55 -4.51 -2.44 -11.39
C GLY A 55 -5.76 -1.65 -10.97
N GLU A 56 -5.69 -0.32 -11.08
CA GLU A 56 -6.75 0.65 -10.68
C GLU A 56 -8.15 0.26 -11.20
N LYS A 57 -8.27 -0.36 -12.38
CA LYS A 57 -9.56 -0.79 -12.94
C LYS A 57 -10.21 -1.93 -12.14
N ALA A 58 -9.43 -2.88 -11.61
CA ALA A 58 -9.94 -3.95 -10.77
C ALA A 58 -10.35 -3.45 -9.36
N SER A 59 -9.65 -2.43 -8.87
CA SER A 59 -9.94 -1.75 -7.60
C SER A 59 -11.18 -0.84 -7.69
N ALA A 60 -11.32 -0.08 -8.80
CA ALA A 60 -12.41 0.87 -9.02
C ALA A 60 -13.74 0.22 -9.47
N GLN A 61 -13.71 -0.87 -10.26
CA GLN A 61 -14.93 -1.51 -10.77
C GLN A 61 -15.77 -2.22 -9.67
N ASN A 62 -15.21 -2.43 -8.47
CA ASN A 62 -15.89 -3.16 -7.40
C ASN A 62 -16.38 -2.30 -6.21
N LYS A 63 -16.23 -0.96 -6.23
CA LYS A 63 -16.65 -0.05 -5.11
C LYS A 63 -16.22 -0.55 -3.71
N LYS A 64 -15.08 -1.24 -3.58
CA LYS A 64 -14.70 -1.96 -2.35
C LYS A 64 -13.28 -1.68 -1.86
N VAL A 65 -12.75 -0.51 -2.20
CA VAL A 65 -11.58 0.05 -1.52
C VAL A 65 -12.01 1.39 -0.93
N VAL A 66 -12.57 1.34 0.28
CA VAL A 66 -12.76 2.53 1.13
C VAL A 66 -11.44 2.72 1.87
N LEU A 67 -10.45 3.31 1.19
CA LEU A 67 -9.31 3.88 1.91
C LEU A 67 -9.87 5.11 2.62
N ARG A 68 -10.06 5.00 3.94
CA ARG A 68 -10.47 6.15 4.75
C ARG A 68 -9.35 7.18 4.64
N VAL A 69 -9.52 8.12 3.73
CA VAL A 69 -8.83 9.41 3.78
C VAL A 69 -9.24 10.02 5.13
N THR A 70 -8.29 10.05 6.07
CA THR A 70 -8.46 10.72 7.36
C THR A 70 -7.75 12.06 7.28
#